data_AF-A0AAE3VH65-F1
#
_entry.id   AF-A0AAE3VH65-F1
#
_cell.length_a   1.000
_cell.length_b   1.000
_cell.length_c   1.000
_cell.angle_alpha   90.00
_cell.angle_beta   90.00
_cell.angle_gamma   90.00
#
_symmetry.space_group_name_H-M   'P 1'
#
loop_
_entity.id
_entity.type
_entity.pdbx_description
1 polymer ?
#
loop_
_entity_poly.entity_id
_entity_poly.type
_entity_poly.pdbx_seq_one_letter_code
_entity_poly.pdbx_strand_id
1 'polypeptide(L)'
;MKNPMDRQLEKRLSDRAVAIGRDGETAAFGELLAMLRSSSANVRRLAASALGKLAWLGVDKHAAVTALGPIARCDPHTQTRQYAIKALKAYGTAASCYLADLRDMATNPAEKDYIRRDAAAAATFIDEALRIAAASSIHYCQRCHSVLTADEFARSQQAFQRPYCDRCFDEVFLQRRNFEVKVELNKTIATQDGTVVQSQGERRIADWLTTRGITYRYDAKFRIIGEFQIRPDFYLPEVDVYIEYWGLSTPQYKMSMYKKQTLYQQEGKRLISVYPADLPRLDAQLRTKLQLFGYTIDDLLP
;
A
#
# COMPACT_ATOMS: atom_id res chain seq x y z
N MET A 1 -18.77 34.10 4.48
CA MET A 1 -17.45 33.91 5.12
C MET A 1 -17.65 33.13 6.41
N LYS A 2 -17.06 31.93 6.58
CA LYS A 2 -17.11 31.19 7.87
C LYS A 2 -16.43 32.03 8.97
N ASN A 3 -17.03 32.12 10.16
CA ASN A 3 -16.51 32.85 11.32
C ASN A 3 -15.09 32.31 11.68
N PRO A 4 -14.10 33.18 11.98
CA PRO A 4 -12.77 32.75 12.41
C PRO A 4 -12.77 31.72 13.55
N MET A 5 -13.70 31.81 14.51
CA MET A 5 -13.82 30.83 15.60
C MET A 5 -14.27 29.45 15.10
N ASP A 6 -15.17 29.40 14.11
CA ASP A 6 -15.63 28.14 13.51
C ASP A 6 -14.49 27.44 12.77
N ARG A 7 -13.61 28.20 12.11
CA ARG A 7 -12.42 27.66 11.45
C ARG A 7 -11.42 27.07 12.44
N GLN A 8 -11.23 27.72 13.59
CA GLN A 8 -10.36 27.20 14.64
C GLN A 8 -10.92 25.94 15.31
N LEU A 9 -12.24 25.89 15.54
CA LEU A 9 -12.91 24.69 16.04
C LEU A 9 -12.83 23.54 15.03
N GLU A 10 -13.12 23.81 13.75
CA GLU A 10 -13.01 22.84 12.65
C GLU A 10 -11.60 22.25 12.56
N LYS A 11 -10.56 23.10 12.67
CA LYS A 11 -9.16 22.66 12.68
C LYS A 11 -8.86 21.77 13.89
N ARG A 12 -9.22 22.20 15.11
CA ARG A 12 -9.00 21.41 16.33
C ARG A 12 -9.66 20.04 16.28
N LEU A 13 -10.92 19.97 15.84
CA LEU A 13 -11.65 18.70 15.70
C LEU A 13 -11.04 17.81 14.61
N SER A 14 -10.61 18.40 13.50
CA SER A 14 -9.92 17.69 12.41
C SER A 14 -8.61 17.08 12.90
N ASP A 15 -7.79 17.86 13.60
CA ASP A 15 -6.50 17.43 14.15
C ASP A 15 -6.70 16.34 15.21
N ARG A 16 -7.73 16.47 16.07
CA ARG A 16 -8.09 15.45 17.07
C ARG A 16 -8.53 14.14 16.42
N ALA A 17 -9.39 14.18 15.40
CA ALA A 17 -9.80 12.97 14.69
C ALA A 17 -8.61 12.24 14.04
N VAL A 18 -7.66 13.00 13.46
CA VAL A 18 -6.44 12.45 12.89
C VAL A 18 -5.56 11.80 13.97
N ALA A 19 -5.38 12.45 15.11
CA ALA A 19 -4.58 11.93 16.22
C ALA A 19 -5.16 10.62 16.76
N ILE A 20 -6.47 10.59 17.09
CA ILE A 20 -7.15 9.38 17.57
C ILE A 20 -6.93 8.20 16.62
N GLY A 21 -7.17 8.41 15.32
CA GLY A 21 -7.02 7.35 14.33
C GLY A 21 -5.56 6.97 14.04
N ARG A 22 -4.59 7.87 14.25
CA ARG A 22 -3.15 7.56 14.09
C ARG A 22 -2.63 6.75 15.27
N ASP A 23 -3.04 7.13 16.48
CA ASP A 23 -2.52 6.58 17.73
C ASP A 23 -3.32 5.36 18.19
N GLY A 24 -4.46 5.07 17.54
CA GLY A 24 -5.30 3.93 17.86
C GLY A 24 -6.04 4.10 19.20
N GLU A 25 -6.38 5.33 19.56
CA GLU A 25 -6.94 5.68 20.88
C GLU A 25 -8.41 5.21 21.00
N THR A 26 -8.62 3.95 21.36
CA THR A 26 -9.96 3.33 21.48
C THR A 26 -10.85 3.98 22.53
N ALA A 27 -10.25 4.56 23.58
CA ALA A 27 -10.98 5.31 24.61
C ALA A 27 -11.69 6.55 24.04
N ALA A 28 -11.17 7.15 22.97
CA ALA A 28 -11.74 8.31 22.29
C ALA A 28 -12.77 7.95 21.21
N PHE A 29 -13.19 6.68 21.12
CA PHE A 29 -14.17 6.20 20.14
C PHE A 29 -15.48 7.00 20.16
N GLY A 30 -15.99 7.33 21.35
CA GLY A 30 -17.20 8.15 21.52
C GLY A 30 -17.06 9.57 20.95
N GLU A 31 -15.86 10.15 20.98
CA GLU A 31 -15.59 11.46 20.37
C GLU A 31 -15.77 11.41 18.86
N LEU A 32 -15.27 10.35 18.21
CA LEU A 32 -15.39 10.17 16.76
C LEU A 32 -16.85 10.01 16.33
N LEU A 33 -17.66 9.27 17.10
CA LEU A 33 -19.10 9.14 16.84
C LEU A 33 -19.81 10.51 16.93
N ALA A 34 -19.41 11.36 17.87
CA ALA A 34 -19.93 12.72 17.96
C ALA A 34 -19.49 13.59 16.77
N MET A 35 -18.24 13.47 16.33
CA MET A 35 -17.68 14.22 15.20
C MET A 35 -18.35 13.89 13.86
N LEU A 36 -18.93 12.69 13.68
CA LEU A 36 -19.75 12.36 12.51
C LEU A 36 -21.01 13.23 12.39
N ARG A 37 -21.44 13.91 13.45
CA ARG A 37 -22.56 14.87 13.43
C ARG A 37 -22.11 16.32 13.20
N SER A 38 -20.82 16.56 12.96
CA SER A 38 -20.29 17.91 12.75
C SER A 38 -20.87 18.56 11.49
N SER A 39 -21.09 19.88 11.53
CA SER A 39 -21.43 20.68 10.36
C SER A 39 -20.30 20.71 9.32
N SER A 40 -19.04 20.49 9.73
CA SER A 40 -17.90 20.40 8.80
C SER A 40 -17.82 19.02 8.14
N ALA A 41 -17.91 19.00 6.81
CA ALA A 41 -17.67 17.81 6.01
C ALA A 41 -16.25 17.24 6.23
N ASN A 42 -15.25 18.10 6.45
CA ASN A 42 -13.88 17.64 6.70
C ASN A 42 -13.77 16.90 8.04
N VAL A 43 -14.40 17.41 9.10
CA VAL A 43 -14.43 16.75 10.41
C VAL A 43 -15.14 15.40 10.30
N ARG A 44 -16.31 15.32 9.64
CA ARG A 44 -17.02 14.04 9.44
C ARG A 44 -16.17 13.04 8.65
N ARG A 45 -15.51 13.48 7.57
CA ARG A 45 -14.63 12.64 6.75
C ARG A 45 -13.46 12.08 7.56
N LEU A 46 -12.80 12.92 8.35
CA LEU A 46 -11.68 12.51 9.19
C LEU A 46 -12.12 11.58 10.33
N ALA A 47 -13.29 11.83 10.91
CA ALA A 47 -13.89 10.94 11.90
C ALA A 47 -14.23 9.56 11.30
N ALA A 48 -14.85 9.51 10.12
CA ALA A 48 -15.11 8.26 9.41
C ALA A 48 -13.81 7.49 9.10
N SER A 49 -12.78 8.20 8.64
CA SER A 49 -11.44 7.64 8.42
C SER A 49 -10.85 7.04 9.70
N ALA A 50 -10.94 7.75 10.82
CA ALA A 50 -10.43 7.32 12.11
C ALA A 50 -11.20 6.10 12.65
N LEU A 51 -12.53 6.09 12.55
CA LEU A 51 -13.37 4.93 12.92
C LEU A 51 -12.97 3.69 12.12
N GLY A 52 -12.77 3.82 10.81
CA GLY A 52 -12.27 2.74 9.98
C GLY A 52 -10.93 2.17 10.45
N LYS A 53 -10.04 3.01 11.02
CA LYS A 53 -8.77 2.57 11.60
C LYS A 53 -8.90 1.90 12.96
N LEU A 54 -9.95 2.20 13.72
CA LEU A 54 -10.19 1.57 15.02
C LEU A 54 -10.93 0.24 14.91
N ALA A 55 -11.43 -0.14 13.72
CA ALA A 55 -12.32 -1.28 13.53
C ALA A 55 -11.77 -2.62 14.04
N TRP A 56 -10.45 -2.76 14.11
CA TRP A 56 -9.74 -3.97 14.57
C TRP A 56 -9.13 -3.83 15.97
N LEU A 57 -9.33 -2.70 16.64
CA LEU A 57 -8.82 -2.41 17.98
C LEU A 57 -9.84 -2.69 19.09
N GLY A 58 -10.84 -3.54 18.81
CA GLY A 58 -11.83 -3.97 19.80
C GLY A 58 -12.88 -2.91 20.16
N VAL A 59 -13.10 -1.90 19.30
CA VAL A 59 -14.20 -0.94 19.48
C VAL A 59 -15.57 -1.58 19.20
N ASP A 60 -16.64 -0.94 19.69
CA ASP A 60 -18.00 -1.38 19.42
C ASP A 60 -18.33 -1.31 17.92
N LYS A 61 -18.29 -2.47 17.27
CA LYS A 61 -18.54 -2.62 15.83
C LYS A 61 -19.96 -2.20 15.46
N HIS A 62 -20.96 -2.51 16.29
CA HIS A 62 -22.36 -2.22 16.01
C HIS A 62 -22.62 -0.71 16.08
N ALA A 63 -22.11 -0.03 17.11
CA ALA A 63 -22.21 1.42 17.24
C ALA A 63 -21.52 2.15 16.08
N ALA A 64 -20.33 1.69 15.66
CA ALA A 64 -19.62 2.28 14.53
C ALA A 64 -20.39 2.14 13.23
N VAL A 65 -20.87 0.93 12.91
CA VAL A 65 -21.65 0.65 11.70
C VAL A 65 -22.94 1.48 11.67
N THR A 66 -23.67 1.54 12.79
CA THR A 66 -24.89 2.34 12.93
C THR A 66 -24.65 3.82 12.63
N ALA A 67 -23.50 4.37 13.07
CA ALA A 67 -23.16 5.76 12.83
C ALA A 67 -22.63 6.03 11.41
N LEU A 68 -21.91 5.08 10.80
CA LEU A 68 -21.29 5.22 9.48
C LEU A 68 -22.27 5.03 8.33
N GLY A 69 -23.27 4.17 8.48
CA GLY A 69 -24.25 3.85 7.44
C GLY A 69 -24.98 5.06 6.85
N PRO A 70 -25.60 5.92 7.67
CA PRO A 70 -26.25 7.14 7.18
C PRO A 70 -25.29 8.08 6.46
N ILE A 71 -24.02 8.15 6.91
CA ILE A 71 -22.99 8.97 6.27
C ILE A 71 -22.62 8.42 4.89
N ALA A 72 -22.46 7.10 4.76
CA ALA A 72 -22.18 6.47 3.47
C ALA A 72 -23.30 6.71 2.46
N ARG A 73 -24.55 6.60 2.90
CA ARG A 73 -25.74 6.75 2.04
C ARG A 73 -26.04 8.20 1.66
N CYS A 74 -26.03 9.10 2.64
CA CYS A 74 -26.73 10.38 2.52
C CYS A 74 -25.87 11.62 2.76
N ASP A 75 -24.56 11.49 3.06
CA ASP A 75 -23.75 12.70 3.32
C ASP A 75 -23.68 13.60 2.08
N PRO A 76 -23.94 14.92 2.20
CA PRO A 76 -23.89 15.83 1.06
C PRO A 76 -22.52 15.88 0.37
N HIS A 77 -21.45 15.59 1.12
CA HIS A 77 -20.10 15.62 0.61
C HIS A 77 -19.66 14.23 0.17
N THR A 78 -19.48 14.06 -1.14
CA THR A 78 -19.14 12.78 -1.78
C THR A 78 -17.84 12.16 -1.24
N GLN A 79 -16.83 12.95 -0.92
CA GLN A 79 -15.62 12.41 -0.30
C GLN A 79 -15.89 11.90 1.13
N THR A 80 -16.83 12.47 1.87
CA THR A 80 -17.19 11.99 3.21
C THR A 80 -17.87 10.63 3.11
N ARG A 81 -18.78 10.47 2.13
CA ARG A 81 -19.39 9.17 1.78
C ARG A 81 -18.35 8.11 1.46
N GLN A 82 -17.35 8.46 0.64
CA GLN A 82 -16.25 7.55 0.29
C GLN A 82 -15.54 6.98 1.51
N TYR A 83 -15.18 7.84 2.48
CA TYR A 83 -14.48 7.40 3.68
C TYR A 83 -15.39 6.58 4.62
N ALA A 84 -16.68 6.89 4.67
CA ALA A 84 -17.65 6.07 5.40
C ALA A 84 -17.80 4.67 4.78
N ILE A 85 -17.85 4.56 3.44
CA ILE A 85 -17.88 3.27 2.73
C ILE A 85 -16.62 2.44 3.03
N LYS A 86 -15.44 3.07 2.97
CA LYS A 86 -14.18 2.41 3.33
C LYS A 86 -14.16 1.95 4.78
N ALA A 87 -14.73 2.73 5.69
CA ALA A 87 -14.84 2.36 7.10
C ALA A 87 -15.81 1.19 7.30
N LEU A 88 -16.98 1.21 6.65
CA LEU A 88 -17.94 0.09 6.69
C LEU A 88 -17.30 -1.23 6.21
N LYS A 89 -16.50 -1.19 5.14
CA LYS A 89 -15.72 -2.35 4.69
C LYS A 89 -14.87 -2.94 5.82
N ALA A 90 -14.23 -2.11 6.64
CA ALA A 90 -13.33 -2.57 7.70
C ALA A 90 -14.06 -3.35 8.83
N TYR A 91 -15.38 -3.13 8.98
CA TYR A 91 -16.24 -3.81 9.96
C TYR A 91 -16.84 -5.12 9.46
N GLY A 92 -16.62 -5.52 8.20
CA GLY A 92 -16.92 -6.85 7.68
C GLY A 92 -18.36 -7.30 7.92
N THR A 93 -18.56 -8.48 8.53
CA THR A 93 -19.90 -9.06 8.76
C THR A 93 -20.80 -8.15 9.61
N ALA A 94 -20.24 -7.30 10.47
CA ALA A 94 -21.02 -6.35 11.26
C ALA A 94 -21.70 -5.27 10.38
N ALA A 95 -21.16 -4.99 9.19
CA ALA A 95 -21.72 -4.05 8.23
C ALA A 95 -22.75 -4.69 7.26
N SER A 96 -23.14 -5.94 7.48
CA SER A 96 -24.06 -6.69 6.60
C SER A 96 -25.40 -6.01 6.37
N CYS A 97 -25.92 -5.25 7.34
CA CYS A 97 -27.17 -4.50 7.20
C CYS A 97 -27.12 -3.42 6.10
N TYR A 98 -25.93 -2.97 5.68
CA TYR A 98 -25.73 -2.00 4.60
C TYR A 98 -25.30 -2.64 3.27
N LEU A 99 -25.25 -3.97 3.18
CA LEU A 99 -24.78 -4.66 1.98
C LEU A 99 -25.62 -4.35 0.74
N ALA A 100 -26.94 -4.28 0.88
CA ALA A 100 -27.83 -3.90 -0.22
C ALA A 100 -27.54 -2.47 -0.70
N ASP A 101 -27.46 -1.51 0.23
CA ASP A 101 -27.13 -0.11 -0.10
C ASP A 101 -25.76 0.01 -0.81
N LEU A 102 -24.76 -0.78 -0.41
CA LEU A 102 -23.44 -0.78 -1.04
C LEU A 102 -23.48 -1.34 -2.47
N ARG A 103 -24.31 -2.35 -2.76
CA ARG A 103 -24.50 -2.89 -4.11
C ARG A 103 -25.23 -1.91 -5.01
N ASP A 104 -26.24 -1.22 -4.48
CA ASP A 104 -26.96 -0.17 -5.19
C ASP A 104 -26.00 0.96 -5.57
N MET A 105 -25.18 1.44 -4.61
CA MET A 105 -24.15 2.46 -4.90
C MET A 105 -23.11 1.98 -5.93
N ALA A 106 -22.73 0.70 -5.91
CA ALA A 106 -21.75 0.14 -6.84
C ALA A 106 -22.22 0.17 -8.31
N THR A 107 -23.53 -0.01 -8.52
CA THR A 107 -24.13 -0.11 -9.86
C THR A 107 -24.76 1.20 -10.34
N ASN A 108 -25.02 2.15 -9.43
CA ASN A 108 -25.68 3.42 -9.75
C ASN A 108 -24.80 4.33 -10.64
N PRO A 109 -25.18 4.61 -11.91
CA PRO A 109 -24.39 5.44 -12.82
C PRO A 109 -24.32 6.92 -12.43
N ALA A 110 -25.20 7.39 -11.54
CA ALA A 110 -25.15 8.77 -11.04
C ALA A 110 -24.04 8.99 -10.00
N GLU A 111 -23.47 7.92 -9.45
CA GLU A 111 -22.40 7.99 -8.46
C GLU A 111 -21.05 8.30 -9.10
N LYS A 112 -20.16 8.92 -8.30
CA LYS A 112 -18.77 9.13 -8.72
C LYS A 112 -18.04 7.78 -8.85
N ASP A 113 -17.12 7.67 -9.82
CA ASP A 113 -16.38 6.42 -10.07
C ASP A 113 -15.71 5.84 -8.83
N TYR A 114 -15.11 6.69 -7.99
CA TYR A 114 -14.49 6.25 -6.75
C TYR A 114 -15.51 5.75 -5.72
N ILE A 115 -16.74 6.25 -5.71
CA ILE A 115 -17.82 5.74 -4.85
C ILE A 115 -18.22 4.36 -5.34
N ARG A 116 -18.50 4.21 -6.64
CA ARG A 116 -18.87 2.92 -7.23
C ARG A 116 -17.82 1.85 -6.96
N ARG A 117 -16.54 2.18 -7.21
CA ARG A 117 -15.41 1.28 -6.96
C ARG A 117 -15.27 0.90 -5.49
N ASP A 118 -15.32 1.88 -4.58
CA ASP A 118 -15.11 1.62 -3.16
C ASP A 118 -16.33 0.88 -2.54
N ALA A 119 -17.55 1.14 -3.04
CA ALA A 119 -18.76 0.42 -2.65
C ALA A 119 -18.77 -1.03 -3.16
N ALA A 120 -18.37 -1.26 -4.42
CA ALA A 120 -18.18 -2.60 -4.97
C ALA A 120 -17.15 -3.39 -4.13
N ALA A 121 -16.02 -2.77 -3.83
CA ALA A 121 -14.98 -3.39 -3.01
C ALA A 121 -15.43 -3.69 -1.57
N ALA A 122 -16.32 -2.87 -1.01
CA ALA A 122 -16.92 -3.12 0.30
C ALA A 122 -17.92 -4.28 0.25
N ALA A 123 -18.83 -4.28 -0.74
CA ALA A 123 -19.82 -5.33 -0.92
C ALA A 123 -19.16 -6.71 -1.13
N THR A 124 -18.18 -6.82 -2.04
CA THR A 124 -17.43 -8.06 -2.28
C THR A 124 -16.75 -8.57 -1.01
N PHE A 125 -16.18 -7.68 -0.21
CA PHE A 125 -15.51 -8.08 1.03
C PHE A 125 -16.49 -8.60 2.09
N ILE A 126 -17.62 -7.91 2.27
CA ILE A 126 -18.66 -8.31 3.23
C ILE A 126 -19.30 -9.63 2.80
N ASP A 127 -19.57 -9.82 1.51
CA ASP A 127 -20.08 -11.09 0.96
C ASP A 127 -19.16 -12.25 1.27
N GLU A 128 -17.86 -12.08 1.02
CA GLU A 128 -16.88 -13.12 1.29
C GLU A 128 -16.76 -13.42 2.78
N ALA A 129 -16.76 -12.39 3.64
CA ALA A 129 -16.77 -12.56 5.09
C ALA A 129 -18.02 -13.31 5.58
N LEU A 130 -19.20 -13.01 5.03
CA LEU A 130 -20.45 -13.73 5.34
C LEU A 130 -20.41 -15.19 4.86
N ARG A 131 -19.84 -15.44 3.67
CA ARG A 131 -19.66 -16.80 3.14
C ARG A 131 -18.75 -17.64 4.04
N ILE A 132 -17.64 -17.06 4.49
CA ILE A 132 -16.70 -17.70 5.43
C ILE A 132 -17.40 -17.98 6.77
N ALA A 133 -18.16 -17.01 7.30
CA ALA A 133 -18.92 -17.19 8.54
C ALA A 133 -19.95 -18.33 8.42
N ALA A 134 -20.64 -18.42 7.28
CA ALA A 134 -21.62 -19.48 7.02
C ALA A 134 -20.97 -20.87 6.86
N ALA A 135 -19.76 -20.94 6.30
CA ALA A 135 -19.04 -22.19 6.09
C ALA A 135 -18.63 -22.92 7.39
N SER A 136 -18.78 -22.26 8.56
CA SER A 136 -18.55 -22.84 9.91
C SER A 136 -17.21 -23.55 10.09
N SER A 137 -16.22 -23.18 9.28
CA SER A 137 -14.88 -23.77 9.30
C SER A 137 -14.02 -23.05 10.33
N ILE A 138 -13.33 -23.82 11.17
CA ILE A 138 -12.39 -23.25 12.15
C ILE A 138 -11.08 -22.92 11.45
N HIS A 139 -10.72 -21.65 11.43
CA HIS A 139 -9.44 -21.16 10.90
C HIS A 139 -8.53 -20.69 12.03
N TYR A 140 -7.23 -20.88 11.86
CA TYR A 140 -6.23 -20.52 12.87
C TYR A 140 -5.23 -19.51 12.32
N CYS A 141 -4.82 -18.56 13.16
CA CYS A 141 -3.72 -17.65 12.88
C CYS A 141 -2.43 -18.46 12.72
N GLN A 142 -1.73 -18.32 11.59
CA GLN A 142 -0.50 -19.08 11.33
C GLN A 142 0.67 -18.69 12.26
N ARG A 143 0.58 -17.54 12.96
CA ARG A 143 1.65 -17.05 13.84
C ARG A 143 1.40 -17.35 15.31
N CYS A 144 0.21 -17.08 15.83
CA CYS A 144 -0.10 -17.26 17.25
C CYS A 144 -1.12 -18.36 17.53
N HIS A 145 -1.60 -19.06 16.50
CA HIS A 145 -2.56 -20.18 16.60
C HIS A 145 -3.91 -19.83 17.26
N SER A 146 -4.24 -18.54 17.41
CA SER A 146 -5.57 -18.13 17.85
C SER A 146 -6.61 -18.49 16.79
N VAL A 147 -7.82 -18.83 17.22
CA VAL A 147 -8.98 -18.99 16.34
C VAL A 147 -9.28 -17.65 15.66
N LEU A 148 -9.54 -17.68 14.36
CA LEU A 148 -9.86 -16.50 13.56
C LEU A 148 -11.36 -16.33 13.45
N THR A 149 -11.81 -15.07 13.53
CA THR A 149 -13.13 -14.69 13.05
C THR A 149 -13.20 -14.75 11.52
N ALA A 150 -14.42 -14.80 10.97
CA ALA A 150 -14.62 -14.75 9.52
C ALA A 150 -14.03 -13.47 8.89
N ASP A 151 -14.17 -12.34 9.59
CA ASP A 151 -13.59 -11.04 9.20
C ASP A 151 -12.06 -11.11 9.11
N GLU A 152 -11.39 -11.64 10.14
CA GLU A 152 -9.93 -11.77 10.18
C GLU A 152 -9.42 -12.69 9.07
N PHE A 153 -10.10 -13.83 8.86
CA PHE A 153 -9.73 -14.76 7.80
C PHE A 153 -9.89 -14.14 6.41
N ALA A 154 -11.05 -13.52 6.12
CA ALA A 154 -11.32 -12.84 4.86
C ALA A 154 -10.30 -11.73 4.56
N ARG A 155 -10.01 -10.89 5.57
CA ARG A 155 -9.03 -9.80 5.48
C ARG A 155 -7.64 -10.33 5.21
N SER A 156 -7.22 -11.35 5.96
CA SER A 156 -5.89 -11.91 5.81
C SER A 156 -5.70 -12.53 4.44
N GLN A 157 -6.69 -13.25 3.90
CA GLN A 157 -6.65 -13.79 2.53
C GLN A 157 -6.54 -12.70 1.46
N GLN A 158 -7.22 -11.56 1.64
CA GLN A 158 -7.13 -10.44 0.70
C GLN A 158 -5.75 -9.77 0.70
N ALA A 159 -5.09 -9.67 1.85
CA ALA A 159 -3.80 -8.95 1.97
C ALA A 159 -2.56 -9.86 1.93
N PHE A 160 -2.72 -11.14 2.28
CA PHE A 160 -1.66 -12.11 2.46
C PHE A 160 -2.09 -13.50 1.98
N GLN A 161 -1.17 -14.30 1.45
CA GLN A 161 -1.41 -15.72 1.14
C GLN A 161 -1.52 -16.61 2.40
N ARG A 162 -1.63 -16.01 3.60
CA ARG A 162 -1.52 -16.68 4.89
C ARG A 162 -2.54 -16.10 5.87
N PRO A 163 -3.19 -16.91 6.72
CA PRO A 163 -4.18 -16.45 7.68
C PRO A 163 -3.52 -15.88 8.95
N TYR A 164 -3.93 -14.67 9.36
CA TYR A 164 -3.47 -13.97 10.55
C TYR A 164 -4.67 -13.37 11.30
N CYS A 165 -4.59 -13.35 12.63
CA CYS A 165 -5.51 -12.56 13.46
C CYS A 165 -5.18 -11.07 13.34
N ASP A 166 -6.08 -10.19 13.73
CA ASP A 166 -5.92 -8.73 13.57
C ASP A 166 -4.61 -8.23 14.22
N ARG A 167 -4.23 -8.73 15.40
CA ARG A 167 -2.95 -8.39 16.05
C ARG A 167 -1.73 -8.78 15.20
N CYS A 168 -1.70 -10.01 14.70
CA CYS A 168 -0.57 -10.48 13.89
C CYS A 168 -0.57 -9.86 12.49
N PHE A 169 -1.75 -9.57 11.94
CA PHE A 169 -1.94 -8.82 10.72
C PHE A 169 -1.31 -7.44 10.86
N ASP A 170 -1.64 -6.70 11.91
CA ASP A 170 -1.10 -5.35 12.18
C ASP A 170 0.42 -5.37 12.32
N GLU A 171 0.99 -6.28 13.09
CA GLU A 171 2.45 -6.38 13.23
C GLU A 171 3.14 -6.63 11.87
N VAL A 172 2.61 -7.55 11.06
CA VAL A 172 3.18 -7.88 9.73
C VAL A 172 2.96 -6.73 8.73
N PHE A 173 1.78 -6.10 8.77
CA PHE A 173 1.41 -4.99 7.91
C PHE A 173 2.22 -3.73 8.25
N LEU A 174 2.37 -3.41 9.52
CA LEU A 174 3.23 -2.32 10.01
C LEU A 174 4.70 -2.58 9.66
N GLN A 175 5.21 -3.82 9.77
CA GLN A 175 6.56 -4.13 9.30
C GLN A 175 6.74 -3.86 7.80
N ARG A 176 5.76 -4.23 6.96
CA ARG A 176 5.80 -3.93 5.51
C ARG A 176 5.75 -2.44 5.22
N ARG A 177 4.85 -1.69 5.88
CA ARG A 177 4.76 -0.23 5.73
C ARG A 177 6.03 0.47 6.23
N ASN A 178 6.58 0.04 7.37
CA ASN A 178 7.83 0.55 7.92
C ASN A 178 9.01 0.23 7.00
N PHE A 179 8.99 -0.90 6.28
CA PHE A 179 10.00 -1.22 5.28
C PHE A 179 9.96 -0.25 4.10
N GLU A 180 8.78 0.08 3.57
CA GLU A 180 8.65 1.06 2.47
C GLU A 180 9.10 2.46 2.89
N VAL A 181 8.69 2.90 4.09
CA VAL A 181 9.15 4.19 4.65
C VAL A 181 10.66 4.18 4.87
N LYS A 182 11.23 3.06 5.36
CA LYS A 182 12.68 2.93 5.56
C LYS A 182 13.46 2.96 4.25
N VAL A 183 12.96 2.33 3.19
CA VAL A 183 13.57 2.40 1.86
C VAL A 183 13.61 3.85 1.38
N GLU A 184 12.51 4.58 1.52
CA GLU A 184 12.46 5.98 1.09
C GLU A 184 13.39 6.88 1.93
N LEU A 185 13.42 6.68 3.25
CA LEU A 185 14.34 7.40 4.16
C LEU A 185 15.82 7.08 3.89
N ASN A 186 16.13 5.91 3.34
CA ASN A 186 17.49 5.52 3.01
C ASN A 186 17.98 6.17 1.69
N LYS A 187 17.08 6.67 0.84
CA LYS A 187 17.44 7.44 -0.36
C LYS A 187 17.95 8.81 0.07
N THR A 188 19.27 8.95 0.15
CA THR A 188 19.91 10.16 0.68
C THR A 188 21.01 10.71 -0.23
N ILE A 189 21.37 9.97 -1.27
CA ILE A 189 22.50 10.31 -2.15
C ILE A 189 21.94 10.80 -3.48
N ALA A 190 22.17 12.07 -3.81
CA ALA A 190 21.78 12.62 -5.11
C ALA A 190 22.75 12.21 -6.23
N THR A 191 22.20 11.87 -7.40
CA THR A 191 22.88 11.59 -8.66
C THR A 191 22.95 12.86 -9.53
N GLN A 192 23.64 12.80 -10.67
CA GLN A 192 23.77 13.92 -11.61
C GLN A 192 22.43 14.41 -12.19
N ASP A 193 21.50 13.49 -12.45
CA ASP A 193 20.14 13.79 -12.95
C ASP A 193 19.15 14.14 -11.81
N GLY A 194 19.61 14.21 -10.57
CA GLY A 194 18.79 14.56 -9.39
C GLY A 194 18.01 13.40 -8.79
N THR A 195 18.13 12.18 -9.34
CA THR A 195 17.59 10.97 -8.71
C THR A 195 18.27 10.75 -7.35
N VAL A 196 17.50 10.39 -6.32
CA VAL A 196 18.05 10.12 -4.99
C VAL A 196 18.10 8.61 -4.75
N VAL A 197 19.31 8.08 -4.55
CA VAL A 197 19.59 6.64 -4.44
C VAL A 197 20.05 6.23 -3.04
N GLN A 198 20.09 4.92 -2.79
CA GLN A 198 20.35 4.34 -1.45
C GLN A 198 21.83 4.02 -1.21
N SER A 199 22.65 3.92 -2.26
CA SER A 199 24.05 3.55 -2.13
C SER A 199 24.98 4.25 -3.13
N GLN A 200 26.27 4.33 -2.81
CA GLN A 200 27.29 4.87 -3.72
C GLN A 200 27.46 4.02 -4.98
N GLY A 201 27.21 2.71 -4.91
CA GLY A 201 27.24 1.82 -6.07
C GLY A 201 26.10 2.15 -7.04
N GLU A 202 24.88 2.30 -6.53
CA GLU A 202 23.73 2.78 -7.32
C GLU A 202 24.00 4.16 -7.92
N ARG A 203 24.58 5.10 -7.16
CA ARG A 203 24.92 6.42 -7.69
C ARG A 203 25.86 6.31 -8.90
N ARG A 204 26.90 5.49 -8.81
CA ARG A 204 27.83 5.29 -9.92
C ARG A 204 27.16 4.68 -11.16
N ILE A 205 26.19 3.78 -10.98
CA ILE A 205 25.40 3.22 -12.08
C ILE A 205 24.49 4.30 -12.69
N ALA A 206 23.77 5.05 -11.85
CA ALA A 206 22.89 6.14 -12.28
C ALA A 206 23.66 7.21 -13.06
N ASP A 207 24.76 7.72 -12.51
CA ASP A 207 25.62 8.71 -13.15
C ASP A 207 26.20 8.16 -14.48
N TRP A 208 26.54 6.87 -14.54
CA TRP A 208 27.02 6.24 -15.77
C TRP A 208 25.94 6.16 -16.86
N LEU A 209 24.68 5.87 -16.49
CA LEU A 209 23.53 5.86 -17.41
C LEU A 209 23.24 7.27 -17.93
N THR A 210 23.20 8.25 -17.02
CA THR A 210 22.94 9.67 -17.32
C THR A 210 23.97 10.25 -18.28
N THR A 211 25.27 10.00 -18.03
CA THR A 211 26.36 10.50 -18.91
C THR A 211 26.31 9.93 -20.34
N ARG A 212 25.53 8.88 -20.58
CA ARG A 212 25.32 8.25 -21.90
C ARG A 212 23.93 8.50 -22.47
N GLY A 213 23.15 9.37 -21.84
CA GLY A 213 21.78 9.65 -22.25
C GLY A 213 20.83 8.46 -22.15
N ILE A 214 21.18 7.43 -21.35
CA ILE A 214 20.34 6.23 -21.21
C ILE A 214 19.24 6.50 -20.19
N THR A 215 17.99 6.55 -20.65
CA THR A 215 16.83 6.72 -19.78
C THR A 215 16.66 5.51 -18.85
N TYR A 216 16.37 5.76 -17.57
CA TYR A 216 16.09 4.70 -16.61
C TYR A 216 14.94 5.05 -15.65
N ARG A 217 14.37 4.03 -15.02
CA ARG A 217 13.46 4.16 -13.88
C ARG A 217 14.12 3.54 -12.66
N TYR A 218 14.30 4.33 -11.61
CA TYR A 218 14.88 3.88 -10.34
C TYR A 218 13.80 3.34 -9.39
N ASP A 219 14.09 2.23 -8.70
CA ASP A 219 13.27 1.68 -7.60
C ASP A 219 11.79 1.39 -8.00
N ALA A 220 11.55 1.15 -9.30
CA ALA A 220 10.21 1.06 -9.87
C ALA A 220 9.61 -0.36 -9.74
N LYS A 221 8.69 -0.55 -8.79
CA LYS A 221 8.01 -1.83 -8.56
C LYS A 221 7.25 -2.31 -9.80
N PHE A 222 7.33 -3.60 -10.09
CA PHE A 222 6.49 -4.25 -11.09
C PHE A 222 6.09 -5.66 -10.67
N ARG A 223 5.00 -6.17 -11.27
CA ARG A 223 4.51 -7.54 -11.06
C ARG A 223 5.29 -8.48 -11.98
N ILE A 224 5.91 -9.51 -11.40
CA ILE A 224 6.74 -10.47 -12.14
C ILE A 224 5.96 -11.76 -12.43
N ILE A 225 5.45 -12.46 -11.40
CA ILE A 225 4.67 -13.70 -11.56
C ILE A 225 3.44 -13.64 -10.67
N GLY A 226 2.25 -13.90 -11.21
CA GLY A 226 1.00 -13.91 -10.43
C GLY A 226 0.84 -12.63 -9.59
N GLU A 227 0.78 -12.77 -8.26
CA GLU A 227 0.71 -11.63 -7.33
C GLU A 227 2.08 -11.16 -6.79
N PHE A 228 3.20 -11.79 -7.19
CA PHE A 228 4.53 -11.41 -6.74
C PHE A 228 4.99 -10.10 -7.42
N GLN A 229 5.33 -9.11 -6.60
CA GLN A 229 5.98 -7.88 -7.03
C GLN A 229 7.47 -7.91 -6.72
N ILE A 230 8.27 -7.45 -7.67
CA ILE A 230 9.69 -7.22 -7.51
C ILE A 230 9.98 -5.73 -7.67
N ARG A 231 11.09 -5.29 -7.09
CA ARG A 231 11.57 -3.93 -7.16
C ARG A 231 13.03 -3.96 -7.63
N PRO A 232 13.29 -3.67 -8.91
CA PRO A 232 14.64 -3.51 -9.44
C PRO A 232 15.26 -2.22 -8.92
N ASP A 233 16.59 -2.19 -8.86
CA ASP A 233 17.30 -0.93 -8.62
C ASP A 233 17.13 -0.02 -9.84
N PHE A 234 17.31 -0.54 -11.05
CA PHE A 234 17.10 0.20 -12.30
C PHE A 234 16.34 -0.63 -13.34
N TYR A 235 15.48 0.04 -14.09
CA TYR A 235 14.86 -0.48 -15.30
C TYR A 235 15.13 0.45 -16.48
N LEU A 236 15.66 -0.10 -17.58
CA LEU A 236 15.95 0.60 -18.83
C LEU A 236 14.83 0.30 -19.83
N PRO A 237 13.83 1.19 -20.00
CA PRO A 237 12.65 0.91 -20.81
C PRO A 237 12.94 0.75 -22.31
N GLU A 238 13.97 1.42 -22.82
CA GLU A 238 14.31 1.41 -24.26
C GLU A 238 14.81 0.05 -24.74
N VAL A 239 15.39 -0.74 -23.84
CA VAL A 239 16.02 -2.05 -24.17
C VAL A 239 15.40 -3.22 -23.40
N ASP A 240 14.40 -2.94 -22.57
CA ASP A 240 13.75 -3.86 -21.64
C ASP A 240 14.76 -4.64 -20.77
N VAL A 241 15.70 -3.90 -20.15
CA VAL A 241 16.75 -4.47 -19.28
C VAL A 241 16.61 -3.98 -17.85
N TYR A 242 16.77 -4.90 -16.90
CA TYR A 242 16.81 -4.62 -15.47
C TYR A 242 18.25 -4.67 -14.97
N ILE A 243 18.64 -3.73 -14.12
CA ILE A 243 19.96 -3.73 -13.45
C ILE A 243 19.72 -3.83 -11.94
N GLU A 244 20.44 -4.73 -11.28
CA GLU A 244 20.47 -4.89 -9.83
C GLU A 244 21.91 -4.76 -9.32
N TYR A 245 22.12 -3.97 -8.27
CA TYR A 245 23.38 -3.78 -7.59
C TYR A 245 23.44 -4.60 -6.29
N TRP A 246 24.25 -5.64 -6.29
CA TRP A 246 24.35 -6.60 -5.18
C TRP A 246 25.39 -6.19 -4.14
N GLY A 247 25.12 -5.08 -3.43
CA GLY A 247 26.09 -4.43 -2.54
C GLY A 247 26.39 -5.10 -1.20
N LEU A 248 25.66 -6.14 -0.80
CA LEU A 248 25.79 -6.82 0.50
C LEU A 248 26.19 -8.30 0.35
N SER A 249 26.80 -8.87 1.39
CA SER A 249 27.33 -10.25 1.34
C SER A 249 26.78 -11.19 2.43
N THR A 250 25.83 -10.73 3.26
CA THR A 250 25.28 -11.55 4.34
C THR A 250 24.51 -12.77 3.81
N PRO A 251 24.46 -13.90 4.54
CA PRO A 251 23.78 -15.11 4.06
C PRO A 251 22.30 -14.89 3.71
N GLN A 252 21.56 -14.14 4.54
CA GLN A 252 20.15 -13.81 4.30
C GLN A 252 19.98 -12.93 3.05
N TYR A 253 20.92 -12.03 2.79
CA TYR A 253 20.92 -11.20 1.59
C TYR A 253 21.18 -12.04 0.33
N LYS A 254 22.17 -12.94 0.37
CA LYS A 254 22.45 -13.86 -0.74
C LYS A 254 21.23 -14.73 -1.09
N MET A 255 20.51 -15.23 -0.09
CA MET A 255 19.27 -15.98 -0.31
C MET A 255 18.22 -15.15 -1.07
N SER A 256 18.08 -13.87 -0.71
CA SER A 256 17.16 -12.93 -1.35
C SER A 256 17.61 -12.57 -2.79
N MET A 257 18.92 -12.40 -3.01
CA MET A 257 19.52 -12.20 -4.32
C MET A 257 19.22 -13.38 -5.26
N TYR A 258 19.53 -14.61 -4.84
CA TYR A 258 19.26 -15.81 -5.65
C TYR A 258 17.78 -15.95 -5.98
N LYS A 259 16.89 -15.69 -5.01
CA LYS A 259 15.45 -15.70 -5.25
C LYS A 259 15.03 -14.68 -6.31
N LYS A 260 15.53 -13.44 -6.25
CA LYS A 260 15.27 -12.42 -7.27
C LYS A 260 15.77 -12.86 -8.65
N GLN A 261 17.01 -13.37 -8.73
CA GLN A 261 17.60 -13.85 -9.98
C GLN A 261 16.77 -14.97 -10.61
N THR A 262 16.33 -15.95 -9.81
CA THR A 262 15.43 -17.03 -10.27
C THR A 262 14.12 -16.47 -10.82
N LEU A 263 13.50 -15.47 -10.16
CA LEU A 263 12.27 -14.87 -10.65
C LEU A 263 12.46 -14.16 -12.00
N TYR A 264 13.54 -13.40 -12.18
CA TYR A 264 13.85 -12.78 -13.48
C TYR A 264 14.07 -13.85 -14.56
N GLN A 265 14.79 -14.93 -14.24
CA GLN A 265 15.07 -16.02 -15.17
C GLN A 265 13.80 -16.77 -15.59
N GLN A 266 12.92 -17.09 -14.63
CA GLN A 266 11.66 -17.80 -14.87
C GLN A 266 10.75 -17.03 -15.84
N GLU A 267 10.72 -15.70 -15.74
CA GLU A 267 9.91 -14.83 -16.59
C GLU A 267 10.62 -14.33 -17.84
N GLY A 268 11.81 -14.86 -18.15
CA GLY A 268 12.58 -14.47 -19.33
C GLY A 268 12.99 -12.98 -19.34
N LYS A 269 13.10 -12.34 -18.17
CA LYS A 269 13.50 -10.95 -18.05
C LYS A 269 15.01 -10.78 -18.19
N ARG A 270 15.45 -9.76 -18.92
CA ARG A 270 16.86 -9.47 -19.13
C ARG A 270 17.43 -8.78 -17.89
N LEU A 271 18.32 -9.48 -17.19
CA LEU A 271 18.91 -9.00 -15.94
C LEU A 271 20.42 -8.78 -16.09
N ILE A 272 20.89 -7.59 -15.70
CA ILE A 272 22.29 -7.28 -15.48
C ILE A 272 22.52 -7.23 -13.96
N SER A 273 23.33 -8.17 -13.48
CA SER A 273 23.83 -8.15 -12.09
C SER A 273 25.12 -7.35 -12.02
N VAL A 274 25.21 -6.38 -11.12
CA VAL A 274 26.41 -5.59 -10.82
C VAL A 274 26.83 -5.83 -9.37
N TYR A 275 28.10 -6.12 -9.15
CA TYR A 275 28.67 -6.36 -7.83
C TYR A 275 29.67 -5.25 -7.45
N PRO A 276 30.01 -5.07 -6.15
CA PRO A 276 31.03 -4.12 -5.73
C PRO A 276 32.36 -4.25 -6.48
N ALA A 277 32.76 -5.50 -6.80
CA ALA A 277 33.99 -5.79 -7.55
C ALA A 277 33.94 -5.36 -9.04
N ASP A 278 32.74 -5.10 -9.58
CA ASP A 278 32.55 -4.63 -10.95
C ASP A 278 32.73 -3.11 -11.06
N LEU A 279 32.51 -2.36 -9.96
CA LEU A 279 32.52 -0.90 -9.97
C LEU A 279 33.81 -0.26 -10.53
N PRO A 280 35.03 -0.77 -10.26
CA PRO A 280 36.24 -0.24 -10.88
C PRO A 280 36.27 -0.36 -12.41
N ARG A 281 35.53 -1.34 -12.97
CA ARG A 281 35.44 -1.62 -14.40
C ARG A 281 34.00 -1.46 -14.93
N LEU A 282 33.22 -0.59 -14.29
CA LEU A 282 31.78 -0.49 -14.51
C LEU A 282 31.43 -0.21 -15.98
N ASP A 283 32.20 0.67 -16.63
CA ASP A 283 31.99 1.04 -18.03
C ASP A 283 32.10 -0.17 -18.96
N ALA A 284 33.23 -0.86 -18.94
CA ALA A 284 33.45 -2.06 -19.75
C ALA A 284 32.40 -3.15 -19.46
N GLN A 285 32.02 -3.32 -18.18
CA GLN A 285 31.04 -4.32 -17.75
C GLN A 285 29.63 -4.03 -18.28
N LEU A 286 29.13 -2.80 -18.11
CA LEU A 286 27.79 -2.43 -18.56
C LEU A 286 27.71 -2.40 -20.09
N ARG A 287 28.73 -1.89 -20.79
CA ARG A 287 28.80 -1.94 -22.26
C ARG A 287 28.69 -3.37 -22.78
N THR A 288 29.55 -4.27 -22.28
CA THR A 288 29.56 -5.67 -22.71
C THR A 288 28.21 -6.34 -22.47
N LYS A 289 27.60 -6.15 -21.29
CA LYS A 289 26.33 -6.79 -20.95
C LYS A 289 25.14 -6.21 -21.71
N LEU A 290 25.11 -4.90 -21.96
CA LEU A 290 24.08 -4.27 -22.78
C LEU A 290 24.19 -4.69 -24.26
N GLN A 291 25.41 -4.84 -24.77
CA GLN A 291 25.64 -5.33 -26.12
C GLN A 291 25.11 -6.75 -26.34
N LEU A 292 25.21 -7.62 -25.32
CA LEU A 292 24.57 -8.96 -25.35
C LEU A 292 23.04 -8.90 -25.49
N PHE A 293 22.42 -7.79 -25.10
CA PHE A 293 20.99 -7.54 -25.27
C PHE A 293 20.65 -6.72 -26.52
N GLY A 294 21.62 -6.53 -27.42
CA GLY A 294 21.46 -5.82 -28.69
C GLY A 294 21.53 -4.30 -28.58
N TYR A 295 22.04 -3.77 -27.46
CA TYR A 295 22.20 -2.33 -27.27
C TYR A 295 23.68 -1.93 -27.33
N THR A 296 24.04 -1.21 -28.39
CA THR A 296 25.37 -0.64 -28.56
C THR A 296 25.35 0.80 -28.09
N ILE A 297 26.29 1.16 -27.23
CA ILE A 297 26.51 2.54 -26.82
C ILE A 297 27.52 3.12 -27.78
N ASP A 298 27.04 3.92 -28.73
CA ASP A 298 27.91 4.69 -29.60
C ASP A 298 28.55 5.81 -28.78
N ASP A 299 29.86 6.01 -28.91
CA ASP A 299 30.61 7.06 -28.21
C ASP A 299 30.32 8.47 -28.76
N LEU A 300 29.19 8.65 -29.44
CA LEU A 300 28.79 9.90 -30.10
C LEU A 300 27.65 10.56 -29.34
N LEU A 301 28.01 11.28 -28.28
CA LEU A 301 27.54 12.64 -28.02
C LEU A 301 28.54 13.31 -27.03
N PRO A 302 28.85 14.61 -27.25
CA PRO A 302 29.97 15.34 -26.64
C PRO A 302 29.78 15.69 -25.16
#